data_AF-A0A6V7HUC9-F1
#
_entry.id   AF-A0A6V7HUC9-F1
#
_cell.length_a   1.000
_cell.length_b   1.000
_cell.length_c   1.000
_cell.angle_alpha   90.00
_cell.angle_beta   90.00
_cell.angle_gamma   90.00
#
_symmetry.space_group_name_H-M   'P 1'
#
loop_
_entity.id
_entity.type
_entity.pdbx_description
1 polymer ?
#
loop_
_entity_poly.entity_id
_entity_poly.type
_entity_poly.pdbx_seq_one_letter_code
_entity_poly.pdbx_strand_id
1 'polypeptide(L)' 'REQFGKQEQPDELQEVLLQVITNEECRKFRNDLTERHLCTYNEGHQEGFCD' A
#
# COMPACT_ATOMS: atom_id res chain seq x y z
N ARG A 1 -4.71 -5.88 -34.18
CA ARG A 1 -5.73 -5.07 -33.47
C ARG A 1 -5.47 -5.34 -32.00
N GLU A 2 -4.55 -4.58 -31.42
CA GLU A 2 -4.09 -4.79 -30.05
C GLU A 2 -4.85 -3.82 -29.16
N GLN A 3 -5.70 -4.34 -28.27
CA GLN A 3 -6.26 -3.59 -27.15
C GLN A 3 -5.94 -4.40 -25.90
N PHE A 4 -4.75 -4.14 -25.36
CA PHE A 4 -4.52 -4.35 -23.94
C PHE A 4 -5.49 -3.41 -23.21
N GLY A 5 -6.44 -4.00 -22.46
CA GLY A 5 -7.47 -3.26 -21.74
C GLY A 5 -6.84 -2.22 -20.83
N LYS A 6 -7.15 -0.95 -21.08
CA LYS A 6 -6.77 0.16 -20.22
C LYS A 6 -7.50 -0.06 -18.90
N GLN A 7 -6.78 -0.29 -17.80
CA GLN A 7 -7.39 -0.36 -16.49
C GLN A 7 -7.97 1.02 -16.19
N GLU A 8 -9.29 1.15 -16.22
CA GLU A 8 -9.95 2.42 -15.93
C GLU A 8 -9.70 2.78 -14.46
N GLN A 9 -9.15 3.98 -14.24
CA GLN A 9 -9.01 4.51 -12.89
C GLN A 9 -10.40 4.92 -12.38
N PRO A 10 -10.69 4.76 -11.07
CA PRO A 10 -11.99 5.11 -10.53
C PRO A 10 -12.22 6.63 -10.62
N ASP A 11 -13.43 7.02 -11.03
CA ASP A 11 -13.83 8.43 -11.13
C ASP A 11 -14.29 9.02 -9.78
N GLU A 12 -14.53 8.16 -8.78
CA GLU A 12 -14.99 8.54 -7.45
C GLU A 12 -13.89 8.35 -6.39
N LEU A 13 -13.99 9.09 -5.27
CA LEU A 13 -13.06 8.95 -4.15
C LEU A 13 -13.14 7.52 -3.58
N GLN A 14 -11.99 6.86 -3.47
CA GLN A 14 -11.88 5.51 -2.92
C GLN A 14 -11.31 5.54 -1.50
N GLU A 15 -11.65 4.52 -0.72
CA GLU A 15 -11.12 4.29 0.62
C GLU A 15 -10.57 2.87 0.77
N VAL A 16 -9.65 2.70 1.72
CA VAL A 16 -9.08 1.40 2.07
C VAL A 16 -8.85 1.34 3.58
N LEU A 17 -9.10 0.17 4.17
CA LEU A 17 -8.87 -0.08 5.59
C LEU A 17 -7.51 -0.77 5.78
N LEU A 18 -6.60 -0.10 6.48
CA LEU A 18 -5.25 -0.58 6.74
C LEU A 18 -4.97 -0.64 8.24
N GLN A 19 -4.24 -1.65 8.68
CA GLN A 19 -3.79 -1.75 10.07
C GLN A 19 -2.42 -1.10 10.21
N VAL A 20 -2.27 -0.24 11.22
CA VAL A 20 -0.97 0.34 11.56
C VAL A 20 -0.10 -0.73 12.21
N ILE A 21 1.14 -0.85 11.76
CA ILE A 21 2.16 -1.70 12.37
C ILE A 21 3.29 -0.86 12.94
N THR A 22 4.06 -1.45 13.85
CA THR A 22 5.18 -0.75 14.48
C THR A 22 6.35 -0.56 13.50
N ASN A 23 7.16 0.48 13.73
CA ASN A 23 8.40 0.68 12.97
C ASN A 23 9.38 -0.49 13.14
N GLU A 24 9.41 -1.15 14.30
CA GLU A 24 10.24 -2.33 14.54
C GLU A 24 9.84 -3.49 13.62
N GLU A 25 8.54 -3.74 13.50
CA GLU A 25 8.02 -4.78 12.60
C GLU A 25 8.31 -4.45 11.13
N CYS A 26 8.09 -3.20 10.74
CA CYS A 26 8.32 -2.73 9.38
C CYS A 26 9.82 -2.77 8.98
N ARG A 27 10.73 -2.59 9.94
CA ARG A 27 12.19 -2.69 9.74
C ARG A 27 12.65 -4.07 9.28
N LYS A 28 11.85 -5.12 9.47
CA LYS A 28 12.14 -6.45 8.92
C LYS A 28 12.16 -6.47 7.39
N PHE A 29 11.51 -5.50 6.74
CA PHE A 29 11.40 -5.40 5.28
C PHE A 29 12.16 -4.19 4.70
N ARG A 30 12.32 -3.11 5.48
CA ARG A 30 12.93 -1.85 5.04
C ARG A 30 13.89 -1.29 6.09
N ASN A 31 15.16 -1.12 5.71
CA ASN A 31 16.21 -0.68 6.64
C ASN A 31 16.33 0.86 6.75
N ASP A 32 15.67 1.61 5.87
CA ASP A 32 15.74 3.08 5.75
C ASP A 32 14.69 3.81 6.60
N LEU A 33 13.96 3.09 7.46
CA LEU A 33 12.94 3.66 8.33
C LEU A 33 13.53 4.52 9.45
N THR A 34 13.14 5.79 9.46
CA THR A 34 13.23 6.72 10.60
C THR A 34 11.96 6.76 11.44
N GLU A 35 12.04 7.34 12.64
CA GLU A 35 10.89 7.60 13.53
C GLU A 35 9.85 8.57 12.96
N ARG A 36 10.12 9.21 11.82
CA ARG A 36 9.16 10.09 11.12
C ARG A 36 8.28 9.34 10.11
N HIS A 37 8.46 8.03 9.98
CA HIS A 37 7.63 7.20 9.12
C HIS A 37 6.56 6.47 9.92
N LEU A 38 5.46 6.16 9.23
CA LEU A 38 4.37 5.31 9.69
C LEU A 38 4.27 4.14 8.72
N CYS A 39 4.13 2.92 9.24
CA CYS A 39 3.90 1.74 8.42
C CYS A 39 2.51 1.19 8.63
N THR A 40 1.92 0.71 7.54
CA THR A 40 0.66 -0.02 7.56
C THR A 40 0.82 -1.33 6.82
N TYR A 41 0.15 -2.37 7.28
CA TYR A 41 0.15 -3.67 6.64
C TYR A 41 -1.19 -4.35 6.86
N ASN A 42 -1.64 -5.12 5.88
CA ASN A 42 -2.86 -5.91 5.97
C ASN A 42 -2.54 -7.33 5.51
N GLU A 43 -2.37 -8.26 6.46
CA GLU A 43 -2.13 -9.67 6.16
C GLU A 43 -3.32 -10.25 5.39
N GLY A 44 -3.14 -10.45 4.08
CA GLY A 44 -4.13 -11.05 3.19
C GLY A 44 -4.62 -10.15 2.05
N HIS A 45 -4.29 -8.85 2.05
CA HIS A 45 -4.70 -7.92 1.01
C HIS A 45 -3.47 -7.28 0.35
N GLN A 46 -3.35 -7.37 -0.98
CA GLN A 46 -2.35 -6.64 -1.78
C GLN A 46 -2.79 -5.18 -1.99
N GLU A 47 -3.22 -4.52 -0.92
CA GLU A 47 -3.87 -3.21 -0.94
C GLU A 47 -3.09 -2.21 -0.08
N GLY A 48 -3.33 -0.91 -0.28
CA GLY A 48 -2.73 0.15 0.54
C GLY A 48 -1.43 0.74 0.00
N PHE A 49 -1.05 0.38 -1.23
CA PHE A 49 0.06 0.96 -1.96
C PHE A 49 -0.35 1.14 -3.42
N CYS A 50 0.12 2.22 -4.06
CA CYS A 50 -0.01 2.46 -5.48
C CYS A 50 1.40 2.57 -6.08
N ASP A 51 1.67 1.83 -7.16
CA ASP A 51 2.88 1.97 -7.98
C ASP A 51 2.87 3.25 -8.83
#